data_AF-A0A4P9K7P1-F1
#
_entry.id   AF-A0A4P9K7P1-F1
#
_cell.length_a   1.000
_cell.length_b   1.000
_cell.length_c   1.000
_cell.angle_alpha   90.00
_cell.angle_beta   90.00
_cell.angle_gamma   90.00
#
_symmetry.space_group_name_H-M   'P 1'
#
loop_
_entity.id
_entity.type
_entity.pdbx_description
1 polymer ?
#
loop_
_entity_poly.entity_id
_entity_poly.type
_entity_poly.pdbx_seq_one_letter_code
_entity_poly.pdbx_strand_id
1 'polypeptide(L)' 'MPNIESLKPIKEFAEQYAPKLGIKPNSIKVTIDRNQAELIELGAVFKSRGKSRLINPEKFFEWYMEH' A
#
# COMPACT_ATOMS: atom_id res chain seq x y z
N MET A 1 -7.35 16.85 -5.76
CA MET A 1 -6.42 15.99 -4.97
C MET A 1 -7.25 15.17 -3.99
N PRO A 2 -7.04 13.85 -3.86
CA PRO A 2 -7.78 13.01 -2.91
C PRO A 2 -7.50 13.47 -1.47
N ASN A 3 -8.53 13.48 -0.64
CA ASN A 3 -8.48 13.98 0.73
C ASN A 3 -7.67 13.00 1.60
N ILE A 4 -6.54 13.45 2.18
CA ILE A 4 -5.59 12.59 2.91
C ILE A 4 -6.24 11.90 4.13
N GLU A 5 -7.28 12.52 4.70
CA GLU A 5 -8.06 11.98 5.81
C GLU A 5 -8.98 10.81 5.42
N SER A 6 -9.28 10.66 4.13
CA SER A 6 -10.06 9.55 3.58
C SER A 6 -9.18 8.38 3.10
N LEU A 7 -7.85 8.52 3.14
CA LEU A 7 -6.93 7.48 2.71
C LEU A 7 -6.71 6.45 3.81
N LYS A 8 -7.01 5.19 3.50
CA LYS A 8 -6.86 4.09 4.45
C LYS A 8 -5.39 3.92 4.87
N PRO A 9 -5.10 3.78 6.18
CA PRO A 9 -3.78 3.41 6.65
C PRO A 9 -3.30 2.11 6.00
N ILE A 10 -2.01 2.04 5.62
CA ILE A 10 -1.40 0.80 5.10
C ILE A 10 -1.55 -0.36 6.09
N LYS A 11 -1.60 -0.06 7.39
CA LYS A 11 -1.86 -1.05 8.44
C LYS A 11 -3.20 -1.78 8.22
N GLU A 12 -4.28 -1.03 8.04
CA GLU A 12 -5.62 -1.60 7.82
C GLU A 12 -5.68 -2.37 6.51
N PHE A 13 -5.07 -1.84 5.45
CA PHE A 13 -4.95 -2.54 4.17
C PHE A 13 -4.24 -3.89 4.33
N ALA A 14 -3.06 -3.89 4.96
CA ALA A 14 -2.29 -5.11 5.16
C ALA A 14 -3.05 -6.14 6.01
N GLU A 15 -3.77 -5.70 7.04
CA GLU A 15 -4.57 -6.57 7.90
C GLU A 15 -5.79 -7.16 7.16
N GLN A 16 -6.42 -6.38 6.29
CA GLN A 16 -7.59 -6.82 5.51
C GLN A 16 -7.24 -7.78 4.36
N TYR A 17 -6.11 -7.55 3.69
CA TYR A 17 -5.80 -8.25 2.44
C TYR A 17 -4.75 -9.36 2.58
N ALA A 18 -3.84 -9.28 3.55
CA ALA A 18 -2.86 -10.35 3.75
C ALA A 18 -3.48 -11.73 4.00
N PRO A 19 -4.58 -11.88 4.78
CA PRO A 19 -5.25 -13.17 4.94
C PRO A 19 -5.80 -13.72 3.61
N LYS A 20 -6.29 -12.85 2.72
CA LYS A 20 -6.82 -13.24 1.40
C LYS A 20 -5.72 -13.73 0.45
N LEU A 21 -4.52 -13.19 0.60
CA LEU A 21 -3.33 -13.58 -0.16
C LEU A 21 -2.57 -14.75 0.51
N GLY A 22 -3.00 -15.24 1.67
CA GLY A 22 -2.28 -16.29 2.40
C GLY A 22 -0.91 -15.86 2.97
N ILE A 23 -0.68 -14.55 3.14
CA ILE A 23 0.59 -14.00 3.65
C ILE A 23 0.39 -13.26 4.96
N LYS A 24 1.51 -12.90 5.62
CA LYS A 24 1.47 -12.11 6.86
C LYS A 24 1.26 -10.63 6.52
N PRO A 25 0.43 -9.89 7.28
CA PRO A 25 0.28 -8.43 7.12
C PRO A 25 1.62 -7.68 7.15
N ASN A 26 2.57 -8.17 7.95
CA ASN A 26 3.90 -7.57 8.04
C ASN A 26 4.68 -7.67 6.71
N SER A 27 4.49 -8.75 5.93
CA SER A 27 5.14 -8.90 4.62
C SER A 27 4.65 -7.85 3.64
N ILE A 28 3.35 -7.54 3.65
CA ILE A 28 2.78 -6.45 2.83
C ILE A 28 3.37 -5.10 3.23
N LYS A 29 3.44 -4.81 4.54
CA LYS A 29 4.02 -3.55 5.05
C LYS A 29 5.47 -3.39 4.61
N VAL A 30 6.29 -4.43 4.81
CA VAL A 30 7.70 -4.43 4.40
C VAL A 30 7.87 -4.27 2.90
N THR A 31 7.01 -4.91 2.10
CA THR A 31 7.03 -4.78 0.63
C THR A 31 6.71 -3.35 0.21
N ILE A 32 5.69 -2.73 0.81
CA ILE A 32 5.33 -1.35 0.52
C ILE A 32 6.44 -0.38 0.93
N ASP A 33 7.05 -0.58 2.10
CA ASP A 33 8.11 0.30 2.59
C ASP A 33 9.39 0.18 1.75
N ARG A 34 9.74 -1.04 1.28
CA ARG A 34 10.91 -1.27 0.42
C ARG A 34 10.75 -0.69 -0.99
N ASN A 35 9.55 -0.76 -1.55
CA ASN A 35 9.26 -0.34 -2.92
C ASN A 35 8.46 0.99 -2.94
N GLN A 36 8.65 1.81 -1.90
CA GLN A 36 7.84 3.01 -1.69
C GLN A 36 7.92 4.00 -2.87
N ALA A 37 9.11 4.21 -3.43
CA ALA A 37 9.30 5.18 -4.53
C ALA A 37 8.47 4.77 -5.77
N GLU A 38 8.61 3.53 -6.19
CA GLU A 38 7.90 2.97 -7.34
C GLU A 38 6.38 2.94 -7.13
N LEU A 39 5.93 2.53 -5.95
CA LEU A 39 4.51 2.52 -5.60
C LEU A 39 3.90 3.93 -5.53
N ILE A 40 4.70 4.96 -5.24
CA ILE A 40 4.25 6.37 -5.32
C ILE A 40 4.12 6.80 -6.79
N GLU A 41 5.08 6.46 -7.65
CA GLU A 41 5.01 6.78 -9.09
C GLU A 41 3.83 6.10 -9.77
N LEU A 42 3.55 4.84 -9.43
CA LEU A 42 2.34 4.13 -9.86
C LEU A 42 1.04 4.77 -9.33
N GLY A 43 1.11 5.54 -8.24
CA GLY A 43 -0.06 6.09 -7.55
C GLY A 43 -0.79 5.08 -6.66
N ALA A 44 -0.12 3.98 -6.28
CA ALA A 44 -0.61 3.02 -5.30
C ALA A 44 -0.47 3.55 -3.86
N VAL A 45 0.60 4.30 -3.58
CA VAL A 45 0.94 4.82 -2.25
C VAL A 45 1.12 6.34 -2.29
N PHE A 46 0.71 7.02 -1.22
CA PHE A 46 1.00 8.42 -0.94
C PHE A 46 1.93 8.53 0.25
N LYS A 47 2.88 9.46 0.21
CA LYS A 47 3.68 9.84 1.37
C LYS A 47 3.35 11.27 1.76
N SER A 48 2.91 11.47 3.00
CA SER A 48 2.69 12.80 3.57
C SER A 48 3.22 12.88 4.99
N ARG A 49 4.02 13.92 5.28
CA ARG A 49 4.58 14.20 6.62
C ARG A 49 5.17 12.96 7.31
N GLY A 50 5.95 12.17 6.56
CA GLY A 50 6.61 10.96 7.07
C GLY A 50 5.71 9.72 7.21
N LYS A 51 4.42 9.79 6.89
CA LYS A 51 3.51 8.65 6.92
C LYS A 51 3.14 8.21 5.52
N SER A 52 3.29 6.91 5.27
CA SER A 52 2.83 6.24 4.07
C SER A 52 1.32 5.91 4.19
N ARG A 53 0.57 6.11 3.12
CA ARG A 53 -0.87 5.83 3.01
C ARG A 53 -1.12 5.12 1.70
N LEU A 54 -2.02 4.15 1.67
CA LEU A 54 -2.40 3.52 0.42
C LEU A 54 -3.48 4.38 -0.24
N ILE A 55 -3.29 4.71 -1.51
CA ILE A 55 -4.26 5.50 -2.30
C ILE A 55 -5.10 4.56 -3.15
N ASN A 56 -4.46 3.59 -3.79
CA ASN A 56 -5.11 2.70 -4.73
C ASN A 56 -4.67 1.24 -4.46
N PRO A 57 -5.52 0.45 -3.78
CA PRO A 57 -5.27 -0.98 -3.58
C PRO A 57 -5.11 -1.76 -4.86
N GLU A 58 -5.89 -1.46 -5.91
CA GLU A 58 -5.88 -2.19 -7.18
C GLU A 58 -4.52 -2.07 -7.86
N LYS A 59 -3.98 -0.86 -7.94
CA LYS A 59 -2.63 -0.62 -8.49
C LYS A 59 -1.52 -1.31 -7.69
N PHE A 60 -1.67 -1.39 -6.36
CA PHE A 60 -0.74 -2.18 -5.56
C PHE A 60 -0.81 -3.66 -5.93
N PHE A 61 -2.02 -4.22 -6.13
CA PHE A 61 -2.17 -5.61 -6.53
C PHE A 61 -1.65 -5.89 -7.94
N GLU A 62 -1.92 -5.02 -8.91
CA GLU A 62 -1.35 -5.12 -10.26
C GLU A 62 0.18 -5.20 -10.18
N TRP A 63 0.81 -4.23 -9.50
CA TRP A 63 2.25 -4.22 -9.28
C TRP A 63 2.75 -5.48 -8.56
N TYR A 64 2.03 -5.94 -7.52
CA TYR A 64 2.41 -7.11 -6.71
C TYR A 64 2.28 -8.45 -7.44
N MET A 65 1.43 -8.55 -8.45
CA MET A 65 1.27 -9.76 -9.27
C MET A 65 2.27 -9.81 -10.43
N GLU A 66 2.75 -8.65 -10.89
CA GLU A 66 3.76 -8.52 -11.94
C GLU A 66 5.20 -8.69 -11.41
N HIS A 67 5.42 -8.47 -10.11
CA HIS A 67 6.70 -8.65 -9.41
C HIS A 67 6.81 -9.99 -8.69
#